data_AF-A0A4Q5UZB9-F1
#
_entry.id   AF-A0A4Q5UZB9-F1
#
_cell.length_a   1.000
_cell.length_b   1.000
_cell.length_c   1.000
_cell.angle_alpha   90.00
_cell.angle_beta   90.00
_cell.angle_gamma   90.00
#
_symmetry.space_group_name_H-M   'P 1'
#
loop_
_entity.id
_entity.type
_entity.pdbx_description
1 polymer ?
#
loop_
_entity_poly.entity_id
_entity_poly.type
_entity_poly.pdbx_seq_one_letter_code
_entity_poly.pdbx_strand_id
1 'polypeptide(L)'
;MKKYINFILALSLSGTALAQETIYPAPAYKGLLFIKNATVHVGNGQVLTNTTIQVNNGKIEKIGTQIPIPVDDVKVFDATGKHVYPGLILSNTTIGLREISSQVRGSNDYRELGDFNPNVKSIVAYNTDSRIINTLRSNGILLANIAPQGSFLAGTSSTVQFDAWTWEDAAYKNNTAMHFFMPSLLARTRGGFGGGQPGDSDPVKAAMERIEKLKV
;
A
#
# COMPACT_ATOMS: atom_id res chain seq x y z
N MET A 1 -45.95 -33.43 7.86
CA MET A 1 -44.53 -33.23 8.24
C MET A 1 -43.62 -32.98 7.03
N LYS A 2 -43.54 -33.87 6.02
CA LYS A 2 -42.70 -33.67 4.81
C LYS A 2 -42.94 -32.34 4.06
N LYS A 3 -44.19 -31.87 3.97
CA LYS A 3 -44.53 -30.59 3.30
C LYS A 3 -43.95 -29.36 4.01
N TYR A 4 -43.91 -29.36 5.35
CA TYR A 4 -43.36 -28.26 6.13
C TYR A 4 -41.82 -28.24 6.08
N ILE A 5 -41.19 -29.43 6.04
CA ILE A 5 -39.74 -29.57 5.84
C ILE A 5 -39.30 -29.01 4.49
N ASN A 6 -40.03 -29.33 3.41
CA ASN A 6 -39.73 -28.81 2.08
C ASN A 6 -39.90 -27.28 1.99
N PHE A 7 -40.87 -26.72 2.73
CA PHE A 7 -41.12 -25.28 2.78
C PHE A 7 -40.01 -24.53 3.52
N ILE A 8 -39.52 -25.06 4.64
CA ILE A 8 -38.39 -24.50 5.38
C ILE A 8 -37.10 -24.57 4.56
N LEU A 9 -36.87 -25.66 3.81
CA LEU A 9 -35.70 -25.81 2.95
C LEU A 9 -35.71 -24.80 1.78
N ALA A 10 -36.86 -24.57 1.14
CA ALA A 10 -37.01 -23.57 0.08
C ALA A 10 -36.79 -22.12 0.60
N LEU A 11 -37.23 -21.83 1.81
CA LEU A 11 -37.01 -20.52 2.45
C LEU A 11 -35.52 -20.30 2.79
N SER A 12 -34.80 -21.36 3.16
CA SER A 12 -33.35 -21.28 3.42
C SER A 12 -32.50 -21.07 2.17
N LEU A 13 -32.96 -21.53 0.99
CA LEU A 13 -32.31 -21.27 -0.30
C LEU A 13 -32.57 -19.86 -0.86
N SER A 14 -33.52 -19.12 -0.29
CA SER A 14 -33.91 -17.78 -0.75
C SER A 14 -33.10 -16.66 -0.11
N GLY A 15 -32.20 -16.98 0.84
CA GLY A 15 -31.29 -16.01 1.43
C GLY A 15 -30.23 -15.59 0.41
N THR A 16 -30.15 -14.29 0.12
CA THR A 16 -29.07 -13.74 -0.70
C THR A 16 -27.75 -13.89 0.04
N ALA A 17 -26.84 -14.70 -0.49
CA ALA A 17 -25.49 -14.81 0.03
C ALA A 17 -24.69 -13.56 -0.38
N LEU A 18 -24.70 -12.52 0.46
CA LEU A 18 -23.72 -11.44 0.40
C LEU A 18 -22.41 -11.94 1.02
N ALA A 19 -21.68 -12.80 0.29
CA ALA A 19 -20.44 -13.43 0.76
C ALA A 19 -19.18 -12.83 0.11
N GLN A 20 -19.30 -11.69 -0.56
CA GLN A 20 -18.17 -11.11 -1.29
C GLN A 20 -17.28 -10.32 -0.33
N GLU A 21 -16.11 -10.88 -0.05
CA GLU A 21 -15.07 -10.22 0.76
C GLU A 21 -14.38 -9.09 -0.01
N THR A 22 -14.30 -9.20 -1.35
CA THR A 22 -13.53 -8.29 -2.18
C THR A 22 -14.22 -6.94 -2.31
N ILE A 23 -13.56 -5.89 -1.81
CA ILE A 23 -13.98 -4.51 -1.97
C ILE A 23 -13.65 -4.06 -3.39
N TYR A 24 -14.69 -3.77 -4.18
CA TYR A 24 -14.50 -3.22 -5.52
C TYR A 24 -13.97 -1.79 -5.46
N PRO A 25 -13.09 -1.40 -6.40
CA PRO A 25 -12.63 -0.02 -6.47
C PRO A 25 -13.78 0.96 -6.64
N ALA A 26 -13.67 2.12 -5.99
CA ALA A 26 -14.69 3.14 -6.13
C ALA A 26 -14.62 3.75 -7.55
N PRO A 27 -15.77 3.99 -8.21
CA PRO A 27 -15.77 4.68 -9.48
C PRO A 27 -15.23 6.10 -9.30
N ALA A 28 -14.48 6.59 -10.28
CA ALA A 28 -13.93 7.93 -10.26
C ALA A 28 -15.04 8.97 -10.04
N TYR A 29 -14.89 9.79 -8.99
CA TYR A 29 -15.86 10.83 -8.68
C TYR A 29 -15.81 11.94 -9.73
N LYS A 30 -16.95 12.23 -10.35
CA LYS A 30 -17.13 13.34 -11.31
C LYS A 30 -18.05 14.40 -10.70
N GLY A 31 -17.72 15.67 -10.92
CA GLY A 31 -18.45 16.82 -10.40
C GLY A 31 -17.85 17.41 -9.12
N LEU A 32 -18.60 18.32 -8.51
CA LEU A 32 -18.22 19.05 -7.30
C LEU A 32 -18.62 18.28 -6.03
N LEU A 33 -17.77 18.34 -5.02
CA LEU A 33 -18.00 17.80 -3.69
C LEU A 33 -17.41 18.77 -2.66
N PHE A 34 -18.14 18.98 -1.57
CA PHE A 34 -17.72 19.86 -0.49
C PHE A 34 -17.69 19.10 0.82
N ILE A 35 -16.62 19.26 1.59
CA ILE A 35 -16.54 18.81 2.99
C ILE A 35 -16.50 20.06 3.84
N LYS A 36 -17.57 20.38 4.56
CA LYS A 36 -17.70 21.63 5.35
C LYS A 36 -17.45 21.41 6.83
N ASN A 37 -17.09 22.47 7.54
CA ASN A 37 -16.94 22.52 9.00
C ASN A 37 -15.92 21.51 9.57
N ALA A 38 -14.94 21.10 8.76
CA ALA A 38 -13.91 20.16 9.19
C ALA A 38 -12.80 20.87 9.98
N THR A 39 -12.15 20.12 10.87
CA THR A 39 -10.78 20.42 11.30
C THR A 39 -9.81 19.77 10.33
N VAL A 40 -9.21 20.55 9.44
CA VAL A 40 -8.37 20.08 8.34
C VAL A 40 -6.91 20.12 8.73
N HIS A 41 -6.24 18.96 8.66
CA HIS A 41 -4.80 18.85 8.80
C HIS A 41 -4.17 18.92 7.41
N VAL A 42 -3.30 19.90 7.16
CA VAL A 42 -2.71 20.13 5.83
C VAL A 42 -1.54 19.16 5.55
N GLY A 43 -0.94 18.59 6.60
CA GLY A 43 0.21 17.69 6.51
C GLY A 43 1.58 18.38 6.57
N ASN A 44 1.61 19.72 6.57
CA ASN A 44 2.81 20.54 6.77
C ASN A 44 2.92 21.10 8.21
N GLY A 45 2.15 20.54 9.15
CA GLY A 45 2.03 21.03 10.54
C GLY A 45 0.93 22.06 10.77
N GLN A 46 0.29 22.59 9.72
CA GLN A 46 -0.85 23.49 9.86
C GLN A 46 -2.16 22.75 10.08
N VAL A 47 -2.97 23.26 11.01
CA VAL A 47 -4.32 22.77 11.31
C VAL A 47 -5.31 23.92 11.14
N LEU A 48 -6.31 23.72 10.28
CA LEU A 48 -7.33 24.71 9.93
C LEU A 48 -8.67 24.29 10.53
N THR A 49 -9.24 25.09 11.41
CA THR A 49 -10.55 24.82 12.03
C THR A 49 -11.71 25.40 11.22
N ASN A 50 -12.91 24.84 11.34
CA ASN A 50 -14.13 25.31 10.66
C ASN A 50 -13.92 25.56 9.15
N THR A 51 -13.19 24.66 8.51
CA THR A 51 -12.72 24.82 7.14
C THR A 51 -13.53 23.95 6.18
N THR A 52 -13.75 24.47 4.99
CA THR A 52 -14.39 23.77 3.89
C THR A 52 -13.35 23.35 2.86
N ILE A 53 -13.48 22.12 2.35
CA ILE A 53 -12.67 21.57 1.25
C ILE A 53 -13.58 21.44 0.04
N GLN A 54 -13.21 22.05 -1.08
CA GLN A 54 -13.83 21.86 -2.38
C GLN A 54 -13.02 20.84 -3.19
N VAL A 55 -13.70 19.79 -3.62
CA VAL A 55 -13.18 18.74 -4.51
C VAL A 55 -13.92 18.83 -5.83
N ASN A 56 -13.19 18.79 -6.93
CA ASN A 56 -13.73 18.80 -8.28
C ASN A 56 -13.10 17.66 -9.07
N ASN A 57 -13.93 16.74 -9.60
CA ASN A 57 -13.47 15.57 -10.36
C ASN A 57 -12.36 14.77 -9.63
N GLY A 58 -12.53 14.56 -8.33
CA GLY A 58 -11.58 13.80 -7.50
C GLY A 58 -10.31 14.55 -7.08
N LYS A 59 -10.15 15.83 -7.45
CA LYS A 59 -9.00 16.66 -7.04
C LYS A 59 -9.43 17.76 -6.10
N ILE A 60 -8.60 18.05 -5.09
CA ILE A 60 -8.81 19.20 -4.20
C ILE A 60 -8.53 20.47 -5.00
N GLU A 61 -9.53 21.34 -5.13
CA GLU A 61 -9.42 22.60 -5.87
C GLU A 61 -9.20 23.78 -4.92
N LYS A 62 -9.92 23.81 -3.79
CA LYS A 62 -9.85 24.90 -2.81
C LYS A 62 -10.00 24.39 -1.38
N ILE A 63 -9.33 25.05 -0.44
CA ILE A 63 -9.47 24.84 1.00
C ILE A 63 -9.62 26.23 1.64
N GLY A 64 -10.64 26.43 2.48
CA GLY A 64 -10.86 27.72 3.14
C GLY A 64 -12.19 27.78 3.91
N THR A 65 -12.37 28.82 4.72
CA THR A 65 -13.52 28.97 5.63
C THR A 65 -14.76 29.59 4.96
N GLN A 66 -14.60 30.27 3.82
CA GLN A 66 -15.66 31.02 3.12
C GLN A 66 -15.80 30.56 1.66
N ILE A 67 -15.83 29.25 1.44
CA ILE A 67 -16.06 28.70 0.11
C ILE A 67 -17.57 28.70 -0.16
N PRO A 68 -18.08 29.46 -1.15
CA PRO A 68 -19.49 29.42 -1.51
C PRO A 68 -19.82 28.04 -2.09
N ILE A 69 -20.85 27.41 -1.53
CA ILE A 69 -21.38 26.15 -2.02
C ILE A 69 -22.55 26.50 -2.96
N PRO A 70 -22.52 26.08 -4.24
CA PRO A 70 -23.62 26.26 -5.16
C PRO A 70 -24.92 25.65 -4.61
N VAL A 71 -26.06 26.23 -4.95
CA VAL A 71 -27.39 25.74 -4.52
C VAL A 71 -27.84 24.50 -5.32
N ASP A 72 -27.14 24.20 -6.41
CA ASP A 72 -27.37 23.01 -7.25
C ASP A 72 -27.12 21.70 -6.47
N ASP A 73 -27.53 20.57 -7.04
CA ASP A 73 -27.37 19.22 -6.45
C ASP A 73 -25.89 18.78 -6.42
N VAL A 74 -25.11 19.42 -5.54
CA VAL A 74 -23.71 19.11 -5.24
C VAL A 74 -23.63 18.30 -3.95
N LYS A 75 -22.73 17.32 -3.91
CA LYS A 75 -22.54 16.52 -2.69
C LYS A 75 -21.86 17.35 -1.61
N VAL A 76 -22.55 17.56 -0.50
CA VAL A 76 -22.02 18.27 0.66
C VAL A 76 -21.97 17.33 1.86
N PHE A 77 -20.79 17.17 2.44
CA PHE A 77 -20.56 16.41 3.66
C PHE A 77 -20.29 17.36 4.82
N ASP A 78 -21.08 17.23 5.88
CA ASP A 78 -20.83 17.95 7.12
C ASP A 78 -19.84 17.17 8.01
N ALA A 79 -18.68 17.77 8.24
CA ALA A 79 -17.60 17.24 9.05
C ALA A 79 -17.46 17.99 10.38
N THR A 80 -18.52 18.63 10.88
CA THR A 80 -18.54 19.26 12.21
C THR A 80 -18.08 18.29 13.28
N GLY A 81 -17.10 18.71 14.09
CA GLY A 81 -16.49 17.88 15.15
C GLY A 81 -15.60 16.74 14.63
N LYS A 82 -15.38 16.64 13.31
CA LYS A 82 -14.53 15.63 12.68
C LYS A 82 -13.22 16.25 12.18
N HIS A 83 -12.22 15.39 12.06
CA HIS A 83 -10.92 15.75 11.50
C HIS A 83 -10.75 15.16 10.11
N VAL A 84 -10.18 15.94 9.21
CA VAL A 84 -9.80 15.50 7.86
C VAL A 84 -8.28 15.52 7.78
N TYR A 85 -7.70 14.40 7.37
CA TYR A 85 -6.26 14.22 7.20
C TYR A 85 -5.94 13.89 5.74
N PRO A 86 -4.73 14.21 5.26
CA PRO A 86 -4.22 13.66 4.02
C PRO A 86 -4.09 12.14 4.15
N GLY A 87 -4.26 11.43 3.04
CA GLY A 87 -3.96 10.00 3.00
C GLY A 87 -2.48 9.76 3.32
N LEU A 88 -2.21 8.79 4.19
CA LEU A 88 -0.84 8.39 4.52
C LEU A 88 -0.21 7.64 3.35
N ILE A 89 1.11 7.79 3.23
CA ILE A 89 1.92 7.18 2.18
C ILE A 89 2.99 6.31 2.82
N LEU A 90 3.02 5.03 2.47
CA LEU A 90 4.11 4.14 2.86
C LEU A 90 5.27 4.26 1.87
N SER A 91 6.41 4.77 2.30
CA SER A 91 7.55 5.07 1.43
C SER A 91 8.41 3.86 1.04
N ASN A 92 8.35 2.78 1.82
CA ASN A 92 9.05 1.53 1.52
C ASN A 92 8.32 0.36 2.21
N THR A 93 7.73 -0.52 1.41
CA THR A 93 6.98 -1.66 1.93
C THR A 93 6.94 -2.82 0.94
N THR A 94 6.62 -4.01 1.43
CA THR A 94 6.38 -5.21 0.60
C THR A 94 4.90 -5.59 0.49
N ILE A 95 3.99 -4.67 0.84
CA ILE A 95 2.54 -4.90 0.73
C ILE A 95 2.16 -5.20 -0.73
N GLY A 96 1.24 -6.15 -0.90
CA GLY A 96 0.85 -6.64 -2.22
C GLY A 96 1.89 -7.54 -2.90
N LEU A 97 3.13 -7.57 -2.41
CA LEU A 97 4.16 -8.55 -2.82
C LEU A 97 4.24 -9.74 -1.84
N ARG A 98 3.62 -9.60 -0.66
CA ARG A 98 3.62 -10.59 0.42
C ARG A 98 2.25 -10.66 1.06
N GLU A 99 1.70 -11.86 1.17
CA GLU A 99 0.42 -12.12 1.84
C GLU A 99 0.56 -12.51 3.32
N ILE A 100 -0.57 -12.44 4.05
CA ILE A 100 -0.65 -12.72 5.50
C ILE A 100 -0.32 -14.19 5.81
N SER A 101 -0.66 -15.11 4.90
CA SER A 101 -0.33 -16.54 5.00
C SER A 101 1.14 -16.79 4.62
N SER A 102 2.04 -16.36 5.50
CA SER A 102 3.50 -16.53 5.41
C SER A 102 4.01 -17.96 5.14
N GLN A 103 3.14 -18.97 5.20
CA GLN A 103 3.48 -20.38 4.95
C GLN A 103 3.41 -20.82 3.47
N VAL A 104 2.81 -20.05 2.56
CA VAL A 104 2.79 -20.41 1.14
C VAL A 104 3.89 -19.65 0.42
N ARG A 105 5.02 -20.33 0.17
CA ARG A 105 6.16 -19.73 -0.56
C ARG A 105 5.75 -19.13 -1.90
N GLY A 106 4.78 -19.73 -2.59
CA GLY A 106 4.30 -19.28 -3.90
C GLY A 106 3.39 -18.04 -3.87
N SER A 107 3.02 -17.51 -2.70
CA SER A 107 2.24 -16.26 -2.60
C SER A 107 3.10 -15.06 -2.20
N ASN A 108 4.42 -15.19 -2.29
CA ASN A 108 5.38 -14.22 -1.78
C ASN A 108 6.40 -13.88 -2.86
N ASP A 109 6.12 -12.81 -3.61
CA ASP A 109 6.90 -12.35 -4.75
C ASP A 109 7.78 -11.13 -4.41
N TYR A 110 7.97 -10.89 -3.11
CA TYR A 110 8.78 -9.76 -2.65
C TYR A 110 10.29 -9.97 -2.81
N ARG A 111 10.78 -11.18 -3.12
CA ARG A 111 12.21 -11.48 -3.30
C ARG A 111 12.42 -12.46 -4.44
N GLU A 112 13.40 -12.15 -5.28
CA GLU A 112 13.84 -12.98 -6.41
C GLU A 112 15.13 -13.75 -6.12
N LEU A 113 15.36 -14.81 -6.90
CA LEU A 113 16.57 -15.62 -6.82
C LEU A 113 17.78 -14.86 -7.39
N GLY A 114 18.94 -15.03 -6.76
CA GLY A 114 20.17 -14.35 -7.15
C GLY A 114 20.37 -12.99 -6.46
N ASP A 115 21.58 -12.47 -6.62
CA ASP A 115 22.02 -11.23 -5.97
C ASP A 115 21.96 -10.01 -6.89
N PHE A 116 21.83 -10.22 -8.20
CA PHE A 116 21.93 -9.16 -9.21
C PHE A 116 20.72 -9.18 -10.14
N ASN A 117 19.66 -8.49 -9.70
CA ASN A 117 18.35 -8.52 -10.34
C ASN A 117 17.87 -7.10 -10.74
N PRO A 118 18.62 -6.34 -11.56
CA PRO A 118 18.22 -4.99 -11.98
C PRO A 118 16.96 -4.98 -12.88
N ASN A 119 16.67 -6.11 -13.53
CA ASN A 119 15.53 -6.28 -14.42
C ASN A 119 14.21 -6.50 -13.67
N VAL A 120 14.25 -6.83 -12.38
CA VAL A 120 13.06 -7.13 -11.58
C VAL A 120 12.27 -5.86 -11.33
N LYS A 121 10.95 -5.95 -11.52
CA LYS A 121 10.01 -4.84 -11.32
C LYS A 121 8.92 -5.29 -10.36
N SER A 122 8.90 -4.70 -9.16
CA SER A 122 7.89 -5.01 -8.14
C SER A 122 6.45 -4.84 -8.61
N ILE A 123 6.17 -3.88 -9.51
CA ILE A 123 4.80 -3.62 -9.97
C ILE A 123 4.13 -4.81 -10.62
N VAL A 124 4.87 -5.65 -11.34
CA VAL A 124 4.31 -6.80 -12.06
C VAL A 124 3.87 -7.90 -11.08
N ALA A 125 4.49 -7.94 -9.91
CA ALA A 125 4.17 -8.86 -8.82
C ALA A 125 3.17 -8.28 -7.81
N TYR A 126 2.64 -7.08 -8.06
CA TYR A 126 1.72 -6.44 -7.12
C TYR A 126 0.32 -7.06 -7.18
N ASN A 127 -0.08 -7.70 -6.08
CA ASN A 127 -1.41 -8.23 -5.88
C ASN A 127 -2.35 -7.14 -5.31
N THR A 128 -3.23 -6.61 -6.14
CA THR A 128 -4.31 -5.66 -5.75
C THR A 128 -5.35 -6.28 -4.83
N ASP A 129 -5.54 -7.59 -4.87
CA ASP A 129 -6.52 -8.32 -4.06
C ASP A 129 -6.00 -8.70 -2.66
N SER A 130 -4.82 -8.22 -2.26
CA SER A 130 -4.27 -8.52 -0.94
C SER A 130 -5.19 -8.02 0.18
N ARG A 131 -5.50 -8.91 1.14
CA ARG A 131 -6.31 -8.56 2.33
C ARG A 131 -5.67 -7.45 3.18
N ILE A 132 -4.34 -7.31 3.09
CA ILE A 132 -3.58 -6.29 3.80
C ILE A 132 -3.94 -4.90 3.30
N ILE A 133 -4.18 -4.74 1.98
CA ILE A 133 -4.49 -3.45 1.35
C ILE A 133 -5.76 -2.85 1.96
N ASN A 134 -6.83 -3.63 2.03
CA ASN A 134 -8.11 -3.17 2.60
C ASN A 134 -8.00 -2.82 4.08
N THR A 135 -7.22 -3.61 4.84
CA THR A 135 -6.94 -3.32 6.24
C THR A 135 -6.21 -1.98 6.40
N LEU A 136 -5.18 -1.72 5.60
CA LEU A 136 -4.40 -0.48 5.70
C LEU A 136 -5.15 0.73 5.16
N ARG A 137 -5.95 0.55 4.11
CA ARG A 137 -6.79 1.61 3.54
C ARG A 137 -7.82 2.11 4.55
N SER A 138 -8.43 1.21 5.32
CA SER A 138 -9.35 1.58 6.41
C SER A 138 -8.67 2.40 7.53
N ASN A 139 -7.35 2.23 7.68
CA ASN A 139 -6.51 3.00 8.62
C ASN A 139 -5.97 4.31 8.01
N GLY A 140 -6.40 4.69 6.80
CA GLY A 140 -6.04 5.96 6.16
C GLY A 140 -4.75 5.94 5.33
N ILE A 141 -4.17 4.77 5.06
CA ILE A 141 -3.05 4.64 4.11
C ILE A 141 -3.62 4.49 2.71
N LEU A 142 -3.30 5.42 1.81
CA LEU A 142 -3.91 5.46 0.47
C LEU A 142 -2.91 5.12 -0.65
N LEU A 143 -1.62 5.37 -0.43
CA LEU A 143 -0.55 5.04 -1.38
C LEU A 143 0.59 4.31 -0.70
N ALA A 144 1.31 3.51 -1.49
CA ALA A 144 2.52 2.84 -1.06
C ALA A 144 3.56 2.79 -2.18
N ASN A 145 4.83 2.90 -1.83
CA ASN A 145 5.93 2.51 -2.68
C ASN A 145 6.33 1.07 -2.34
N ILE A 146 5.96 0.17 -3.23
CA ILE A 146 6.19 -1.27 -3.10
C ILE A 146 7.62 -1.58 -3.56
N ALA A 147 8.41 -2.17 -2.68
CA ALA A 147 9.83 -2.39 -2.88
C ALA A 147 10.18 -3.88 -2.81
N PRO A 148 10.96 -4.40 -3.77
CA PRO A 148 11.50 -5.75 -3.66
C PRO A 148 12.55 -5.82 -2.55
N GLN A 149 12.74 -7.00 -1.99
CA GLN A 149 13.79 -7.33 -1.04
C GLN A 149 14.81 -8.24 -1.71
N GLY A 150 16.09 -8.06 -1.36
CA GLY A 150 17.17 -8.84 -1.94
C GLY A 150 18.37 -8.91 -1.01
N SER A 151 19.52 -9.28 -1.57
CA SER A 151 20.79 -9.23 -0.82
C SER A 151 21.77 -8.19 -1.37
N PHE A 152 21.67 -7.78 -2.64
CA PHE A 152 22.56 -6.79 -3.23
C PHE A 152 21.81 -5.85 -4.19
N LEU A 153 21.52 -6.24 -5.43
CA LEU A 153 20.69 -5.44 -6.34
C LEU A 153 19.35 -6.15 -6.56
N ALA A 154 18.27 -5.64 -5.96
CA ALA A 154 17.01 -6.37 -5.84
C ALA A 154 15.94 -6.03 -6.89
N GLY A 155 16.17 -4.99 -7.70
CA GLY A 155 15.23 -4.51 -8.71
C GLY A 155 14.58 -3.19 -8.35
N THR A 156 13.53 -2.82 -9.09
CA THR A 156 12.87 -1.52 -8.99
C THR A 156 11.59 -1.54 -8.15
N SER A 157 11.37 -0.49 -7.36
CA SER A 157 10.07 -0.19 -6.75
C SER A 157 9.14 0.56 -7.68
N SER A 158 7.86 0.55 -7.35
CA SER A 158 6.84 1.41 -7.95
C SER A 158 5.92 1.99 -6.88
N THR A 159 5.37 3.18 -7.14
CA THR A 159 4.32 3.77 -6.29
C THR A 159 2.96 3.34 -6.80
N VAL A 160 2.13 2.83 -5.90
CA VAL A 160 0.78 2.34 -6.17
C VAL A 160 -0.25 3.01 -5.27
N GLN A 161 -1.49 3.09 -5.76
CA GLN A 161 -2.68 3.41 -4.99
C GLN A 161 -3.37 2.14 -4.50
N PHE A 162 -4.07 2.23 -3.37
CA PHE A 162 -4.80 1.10 -2.75
C PHE A 162 -6.25 0.97 -3.22
N ASP A 163 -6.70 1.83 -4.14
CA ASP A 163 -8.02 1.75 -4.77
C ASP A 163 -7.88 1.35 -6.23
N ALA A 164 -7.73 0.04 -6.49
CA ALA A 164 -7.47 -0.44 -7.85
C ALA A 164 -7.89 -1.89 -8.05
N TRP A 165 -8.24 -2.24 -9.29
CA TRP A 165 -8.60 -3.61 -9.66
C TRP A 165 -7.39 -4.40 -10.16
N THR A 166 -6.56 -3.78 -11.01
CA THR A 166 -5.35 -4.38 -11.57
C THR A 166 -4.11 -3.61 -11.15
N TRP A 167 -2.93 -4.22 -11.29
CA TRP A 167 -1.67 -3.53 -10.98
C TRP A 167 -1.43 -2.32 -11.90
N GLU A 168 -1.96 -2.34 -13.14
CA GLU A 168 -1.89 -1.21 -14.07
C GLU A 168 -2.71 -0.02 -13.58
N ASP A 169 -3.91 -0.28 -13.05
CA ASP A 169 -4.78 0.74 -12.45
C ASP A 169 -4.21 1.23 -11.11
N ALA A 170 -3.57 0.33 -10.35
CA ALA A 170 -2.90 0.68 -9.12
C ALA A 170 -1.66 1.56 -9.36
N ALA A 171 -1.02 1.46 -10.52
CA ALA A 171 0.25 2.12 -10.79
C ALA A 171 0.10 3.66 -10.85
N TYR A 172 0.53 4.33 -9.78
CA TYR A 172 0.66 5.78 -9.77
C TYR A 172 1.95 6.22 -10.48
N LYS A 173 3.06 5.53 -10.21
CA LYS A 173 4.35 5.75 -10.88
C LYS A 173 5.17 4.47 -10.90
N ASN A 174 5.56 4.04 -12.10
CA ASN A 174 6.33 2.81 -12.30
C ASN A 174 7.84 3.04 -12.23
N ASN A 175 8.56 2.05 -11.70
CA ASN A 175 10.03 1.98 -11.68
C ASN A 175 10.68 3.23 -11.06
N THR A 176 10.23 3.60 -9.87
CA THR A 176 10.61 4.85 -9.18
C THR A 176 12.04 4.84 -8.66
N ALA A 177 12.51 3.71 -8.12
CA ALA A 177 13.82 3.61 -7.51
C ALA A 177 14.40 2.19 -7.64
N MET A 178 15.71 2.08 -7.81
CA MET A 178 16.46 0.82 -7.75
C MET A 178 16.84 0.53 -6.30
N HIS A 179 16.63 -0.72 -5.85
CA HIS A 179 16.90 -1.13 -4.47
C HIS A 179 18.27 -1.81 -4.36
N PHE A 180 19.21 -1.08 -3.76
CA PHE A 180 20.55 -1.54 -3.45
C PHE A 180 20.69 -1.85 -1.95
N PHE A 181 21.05 -3.08 -1.62
CA PHE A 181 21.29 -3.57 -0.28
C PHE A 181 22.79 -3.57 -0.02
N MET A 182 23.23 -2.58 0.76
CA MET A 182 24.64 -2.42 1.12
C MET A 182 25.14 -3.64 1.89
N PRO A 183 26.21 -4.33 1.43
CA PRO A 183 26.85 -5.37 2.22
C PRO A 183 27.36 -4.82 3.55
N SER A 184 27.29 -5.63 4.61
CA SER A 184 27.76 -5.19 5.92
C SER A 184 29.28 -5.01 5.92
N LEU A 185 29.74 -3.81 6.27
CA LEU A 185 31.17 -3.50 6.48
C LEU A 185 31.63 -3.83 7.90
N LEU A 186 30.77 -4.41 8.73
CA LEU A 186 31.07 -4.72 10.11
C LEU A 186 31.40 -6.21 10.25
N ALA A 187 32.49 -6.51 10.95
CA ALA A 187 32.75 -7.84 11.47
C ALA A 187 31.66 -8.21 12.48
N ARG A 188 30.66 -9.00 12.07
CA ARG A 188 29.71 -9.57 13.02
C ARG A 188 30.46 -10.57 13.90
N THR A 189 30.73 -10.20 15.14
CA THR A 189 31.14 -11.15 16.17
C THR A 189 29.95 -12.08 16.40
N ARG A 190 30.07 -13.35 16.01
CA ARG A 190 29.04 -14.37 16.22
C ARG A 190 29.02 -14.75 17.70
N GLY A 191 28.44 -13.88 18.53
CA GLY A 191 28.23 -14.11 19.97
C GLY A 191 27.08 -15.07 20.22
N GLY A 192 27.25 -16.34 19.86
CA GLY A 192 26.36 -17.43 20.25
C GLY A 192 27.10 -18.42 21.15
N PHE A 193 26.43 -18.95 22.17
CA PHE A 193 26.94 -20.03 23.02
C PHE A 193 27.34 -21.23 22.14
N GLY A 194 28.64 -21.44 21.97
CA GLY A 194 29.21 -22.41 21.04
C GLY A 194 30.17 -21.72 20.08
N GLY A 195 31.36 -21.37 20.59
CA GLY A 195 32.43 -20.71 19.86
C GLY A 195 32.83 -21.49 18.61
N GLY A 196 32.30 -21.06 17.46
CA GLY A 196 32.84 -21.43 16.16
C GLY A 196 33.93 -20.43 15.78
N GLN A 197 35.09 -20.95 15.40
CA GLN A 197 36.25 -20.21 14.90
C GLN A 197 35.82 -19.07 13.94
N PRO A 198 36.31 -17.83 14.10
CA PRO A 198 36.11 -16.79 13.10
C PRO A 198 36.66 -17.31 11.76
N GLY A 199 35.83 -17.32 10.72
CA GLY A 199 36.32 -17.56 9.36
C GLY A 199 37.33 -16.47 9.00
N ASP A 200 38.43 -16.86 8.38
CA ASP A 200 39.62 -16.06 8.06
C ASP A 200 39.40 -14.98 6.96
N SER A 201 38.15 -14.60 6.69
CA SER A 201 37.83 -13.59 5.68
C SER A 201 37.59 -12.23 6.32
N ASP A 202 38.41 -11.25 5.95
CA ASP A 202 38.16 -9.84 6.27
C ASP A 202 36.79 -9.42 5.69
N PRO A 203 35.78 -9.16 6.54
CA PRO A 203 34.44 -8.84 6.08
C PRO A 203 34.39 -7.51 5.33
N VAL A 204 35.31 -6.59 5.61
CA VAL A 204 35.43 -5.32 4.88
C VAL A 204 35.89 -5.59 3.47
N LYS A 205 36.95 -6.39 3.29
CA LYS A 205 37.45 -6.78 1.98
C LYS A 205 36.38 -7.49 1.15
N ALA A 206 35.69 -8.47 1.73
CA ALA A 206 34.62 -9.20 1.04
C ALA A 206 33.44 -8.29 0.63
N ALA A 207 33.08 -7.33 1.48
CA ALA A 207 32.04 -6.35 1.16
C ALA A 207 32.48 -5.39 0.05
N MET A 208 33.73 -4.91 0.09
CA MET A 208 34.30 -4.05 -0.94
C MET A 208 34.38 -4.75 -2.30
N GLU A 209 34.85 -6.01 -2.33
CA GLU A 209 34.84 -6.83 -3.54
C GLU A 209 33.43 -6.99 -4.11
N ARG A 210 32.41 -7.12 -3.26
CA ARG A 210 31.01 -7.21 -3.70
C ARG A 210 30.52 -5.88 -4.26
N ILE A 211 30.90 -4.75 -3.67
CA ILE A 211 30.57 -3.40 -4.17
C ILE A 211 31.24 -3.14 -5.51
N GLU A 212 32.48 -3.59 -5.72
CA GLU A 212 33.17 -3.45 -7.01
C GLU A 212 32.43 -4.13 -8.16
N LYS A 213 31.70 -5.22 -7.91
CA LYS A 213 30.83 -5.87 -8.91
C LYS A 213 29.71 -4.96 -9.43
N LEU A 214 29.40 -3.85 -8.75
CA LEU A 214 28.42 -2.87 -9.22
C LEU A 214 29.00 -1.91 -10.28
N LYS A 215 30.32 -1.73 -10.35
CA LYS A 215 30.98 -0.74 -11.22
C LYS A 215 31.08 -1.16 -12.69
N VAL A 216 30.38 -2.22 -13.11
CA VAL A 216 30.41 -2.73 -14.49
C VAL A 216 29.74 -1.75 -15.44
#